data_AF-A0A7J8MU76-F1
#
_entry.id   AF-A0A7J8MU76-F1
#
_cell.length_a   1.000
_cell.length_b   1.000
_cell.length_c   1.000
_cell.angle_alpha   90.00
_cell.angle_beta   90.00
_cell.angle_gamma   90.00
#
_symmetry.space_group_name_H-M   'P 1'
#
loop_
_entity.id
_entity.type
_entity.pdbx_description
1 polymer ?
#
loop_
_entity_poly.entity_id
_entity_poly.type
_entity_poly.pdbx_seq_one_letter_code
_entity_poly.pdbx_strand_id
1 'polypeptide(L)'
;KDNLCLFGYPNRWWEVNQPVAYLPPEIPEPTLGISFCRNGMQRKDWFSLVAVQSDAWLLAVAYFWGARFDHADRDRLFTMINDLPTLYDIVTESAWVQAKEKSSVSSNSSNKPLSTAN
;
A
#
# COMPACT_ATOMS: atom_id res chain seq x y z
N LYS A 1 -26.84 5.01 -2.14
CA LYS A 1 -25.94 6.02 -2.74
C LYS A 1 -24.94 5.23 -3.56
N ASP A 2 -25.02 5.36 -4.87
CA ASP A 2 -24.22 4.59 -5.81
C ASP A 2 -23.02 5.44 -6.23
N ASN A 3 -21.90 4.79 -6.57
CA ASN A 3 -20.64 5.43 -6.98
C ASN A 3 -19.94 6.27 -5.89
N LEU A 4 -19.71 5.67 -4.72
CA LEU A 4 -18.82 6.26 -3.71
C LEU A 4 -17.36 5.85 -3.96
N CYS A 5 -16.43 6.74 -3.59
CA CYS A 5 -15.00 6.49 -3.51
C CYS A 5 -14.49 6.75 -2.09
N LEU A 6 -13.37 6.12 -1.71
CA LEU A 6 -12.65 6.42 -0.47
C LEU A 6 -11.46 7.35 -0.79
N PHE A 7 -11.44 8.51 -0.16
CA PHE A 7 -10.36 9.49 -0.27
C PHE A 7 -9.53 9.51 1.01
N GLY A 8 -8.21 9.55 0.86
CA GLY A 8 -7.26 9.79 1.95
C GLY A 8 -6.56 11.14 1.77
N TYR A 9 -6.43 11.89 2.86
CA TYR A 9 -5.80 13.21 2.88
C TYR A 9 -4.47 13.21 3.63
N PRO A 10 -3.51 14.10 3.29
CA PRO A 10 -2.19 14.15 3.95
C PRO A 10 -2.24 14.41 5.46
N ASN A 11 -3.31 15.04 5.95
CA ASN A 11 -3.56 15.26 7.38
C ASN A 11 -4.05 13.99 8.11
N ARG A 12 -4.02 12.81 7.46
CA ARG A 12 -4.50 11.52 7.97
C ARG A 12 -6.01 11.44 8.15
N TRP A 13 -6.76 12.37 7.56
CA TRP A 13 -8.21 12.26 7.47
C TRP A 13 -8.60 11.45 6.23
N TRP A 14 -9.79 10.87 6.27
CA TRP A 14 -10.37 10.16 5.15
C TRP A 14 -11.83 10.56 4.98
N GLU A 15 -12.34 10.47 3.76
CA GLU A 15 -13.72 10.79 3.42
C GLU A 15 -14.27 9.77 2.44
N VAL A 16 -15.56 9.43 2.58
CA VAL A 16 -16.30 8.67 1.59
C VAL A 16 -17.27 9.61 0.89
N ASN A 17 -16.97 9.94 -0.36
CA ASN A 17 -17.78 10.86 -1.14
C ASN A 17 -17.91 10.39 -2.59
N GLN A 18 -18.83 10.98 -3.33
CA GLN A 18 -18.89 10.80 -4.78
C GLN A 18 -17.68 11.51 -5.40
N PRO A 19 -17.07 10.97 -6.47
CA PRO A 19 -16.03 11.70 -7.19
C PRO A 19 -16.64 12.98 -7.73
N VAL A 20 -16.13 14.11 -7.25
CA VAL A 20 -16.58 15.44 -7.66
C VAL A 20 -15.82 15.79 -8.93
N ALA A 21 -16.55 16.20 -9.98
CA ALA A 21 -16.00 16.54 -11.31
C ALA A 21 -15.00 17.72 -11.35
N TYR A 22 -14.65 18.31 -10.19
CA TYR A 22 -13.75 19.46 -10.06
C TYR A 22 -12.41 19.11 -9.42
N LEU A 23 -12.00 17.83 -9.41
CA LEU A 23 -10.59 17.54 -9.22
C LEU A 23 -9.82 18.25 -10.34
N PRO A 24 -8.73 18.98 -10.02
CA PRO A 24 -7.78 19.36 -11.06
C PRO A 24 -7.44 18.07 -11.83
N PRO A 25 -7.47 18.05 -13.18
CA PRO A 25 -7.26 16.86 -14.02
C PRO A 25 -5.87 16.21 -13.89
N GLU A 26 -5.14 16.58 -12.84
CA GLU A 26 -3.78 16.23 -12.52
C GLU A 26 -3.70 15.02 -11.57
N ILE A 27 -4.52 14.95 -10.52
CA ILE A 27 -4.38 13.86 -9.52
C ILE A 27 -5.17 12.61 -9.94
N PRO A 28 -4.59 11.38 -9.84
CA PRO A 28 -5.32 10.14 -10.12
C PRO A 28 -6.60 10.01 -9.31
N GLU A 29 -7.70 9.61 -9.95
CA GLU A 29 -8.96 9.37 -9.25
C GLU A 29 -8.93 8.03 -8.48
N PRO A 30 -9.46 7.97 -7.24
CA PRO A 30 -9.61 6.72 -6.52
C PRO A 30 -10.67 5.83 -7.17
N THR A 31 -10.62 4.53 -6.87
CA THR A 31 -11.51 3.57 -7.51
C THR A 31 -12.98 3.84 -7.18
N LEU A 32 -13.75 4.04 -8.25
CA LEU A 32 -15.19 4.18 -8.26
C LEU A 32 -15.90 2.90 -7.79
N GLY A 33 -16.93 3.06 -6.97
CA GLY A 33 -17.90 2.00 -6.76
C GLY A 33 -17.61 1.04 -5.60
N ILE A 34 -16.86 1.49 -4.59
CA ILE A 34 -16.69 0.71 -3.33
C ILE A 34 -18.05 0.34 -2.69
N SER A 35 -19.09 1.13 -2.96
CA SER A 35 -20.46 0.90 -2.50
C SER A 35 -21.21 -0.19 -3.25
N PHE A 36 -20.78 -0.55 -4.47
CA PHE A 36 -21.49 -1.50 -5.34
C PHE A 36 -21.27 -2.95 -4.92
N CYS A 37 -20.04 -3.31 -4.54
CA CYS A 37 -19.68 -4.67 -4.14
C CYS A 37 -20.09 -5.01 -2.69
N ARG A 38 -20.51 -4.01 -1.90
CA ARG A 38 -20.74 -4.16 -0.45
C ARG A 38 -21.82 -5.18 -0.10
N ASN A 39 -22.90 -5.26 -0.87
CA ASN A 39 -24.03 -6.15 -0.57
C ASN A 39 -23.90 -7.54 -1.24
N GLY A 40 -22.94 -7.72 -2.16
CA GLY A 40 -22.75 -8.95 -2.92
C GLY A 40 -21.59 -9.82 -2.43
N MET A 41 -20.93 -9.43 -1.34
CA MET A 41 -19.67 -10.02 -0.87
C MET A 41 -19.63 -10.09 0.65
N GLN A 42 -18.87 -11.04 1.21
CA GLN A 42 -18.62 -11.05 2.65
C GLN A 42 -17.89 -9.78 3.07
N ARG A 43 -18.22 -9.29 4.27
CA ARG A 43 -17.67 -8.04 4.80
C ARG A 43 -16.13 -8.02 4.82
N LYS A 44 -15.50 -9.16 5.11
CA LYS A 44 -14.04 -9.30 5.12
C LYS A 44 -13.45 -9.12 3.71
N ASP A 45 -13.98 -9.85 2.73
CA ASP A 45 -13.53 -9.77 1.35
C ASP A 45 -13.77 -8.37 0.76
N TRP A 46 -14.87 -7.72 1.15
CA TRP A 46 -15.16 -6.34 0.76
C TRP A 46 -14.11 -5.36 1.31
N PHE A 47 -13.74 -5.47 2.59
CA PHE A 47 -12.67 -4.65 3.15
C PHE A 47 -11.32 -4.93 2.48
N SER A 48 -11.00 -6.19 2.19
CA SER A 48 -9.79 -6.57 1.46
C SER A 48 -9.75 -5.93 0.07
N LEU A 49 -10.86 -5.95 -0.67
CA LEU A 49 -10.96 -5.32 -1.99
C LEU A 49 -10.74 -3.80 -1.92
N VAL A 50 -11.41 -3.14 -0.96
CA VAL A 50 -11.25 -1.69 -0.73
C VAL A 50 -9.80 -1.36 -0.36
N ALA A 51 -9.14 -2.21 0.42
CA ALA A 51 -7.75 -2.03 0.82
C ALA A 51 -6.80 -2.10 -0.39
N VAL A 52 -6.90 -3.13 -1.22
CA VAL A 52 -6.08 -3.28 -2.45
C VAL A 52 -6.27 -2.09 -3.40
N GLN A 53 -7.52 -1.64 -3.59
CA GLN A 53 -7.80 -0.48 -4.43
C GLN A 53 -7.20 0.81 -3.85
N SER A 54 -7.23 0.97 -2.52
CA SER A 54 -6.65 2.11 -1.84
C SER A 54 -5.12 2.11 -1.93
N ASP A 55 -4.47 0.95 -1.78
CA ASP A 55 -3.01 0.80 -1.95
C ASP A 55 -2.56 1.20 -3.35
N ALA A 56 -3.27 0.73 -4.39
CA ALA A 56 -2.98 1.08 -5.78
C ALA A 56 -3.16 2.59 -6.03
N TRP A 57 -4.21 3.20 -5.47
CA TRP A 57 -4.45 4.63 -5.61
C TRP A 57 -3.38 5.47 -4.91
N LEU A 58 -2.97 5.12 -3.69
CA LEU A 58 -1.89 5.81 -2.98
C LEU A 58 -0.57 5.74 -3.74
N LEU A 59 -0.26 4.60 -4.36
CA LEU A 59 0.91 4.46 -5.23
C LEU A 59 0.82 5.39 -6.44
N ALA A 60 -0.34 5.42 -7.12
CA ALA A 60 -0.56 6.32 -8.25
C ALA A 60 -0.39 7.80 -7.85
N VAL A 61 -0.94 8.22 -6.71
CA VAL A 61 -0.78 9.58 -6.19
C VAL A 61 0.67 9.89 -5.85
N ALA A 62 1.39 8.96 -5.21
CA ALA A 62 2.80 9.16 -4.88
C ALA A 62 3.67 9.37 -6.12
N TYR A 63 3.47 8.56 -7.16
CA TYR A 63 4.22 8.69 -8.42
C TYR A 63 3.73 9.83 -9.30
N PHE A 64 2.48 10.25 -9.18
CA PHE A 64 2.00 11.48 -9.80
C PHE A 64 2.80 12.69 -9.30
N TRP A 65 2.93 12.85 -7.98
CA TRP A 65 3.75 13.91 -7.39
C TRP A 65 5.26 13.70 -7.61
N GLY A 66 5.69 12.44 -7.72
CA GLY A 66 7.05 12.04 -8.06
C GLY A 66 7.38 12.06 -9.56
N ALA A 67 6.52 12.60 -10.44
CA ALA A 67 6.71 12.50 -11.89
C ALA A 67 8.03 13.13 -12.40
N ARG A 68 8.60 14.08 -11.63
CA ARG A 68 9.86 14.76 -11.94
C ARG A 68 11.10 14.10 -11.33
N PHE A 69 10.92 13.05 -10.54
CA PHE A 69 12.04 12.32 -9.93
C PHE A 69 12.85 11.58 -10.99
N ASP A 70 14.16 11.51 -10.74
CA ASP A 70 15.05 10.66 -11.53
C ASP A 70 14.91 9.19 -11.12
N HIS A 71 15.79 8.33 -11.63
CA HIS A 71 15.76 6.91 -11.29
C HIS A 71 16.03 6.65 -9.80
N ALA A 72 17.03 7.32 -9.23
CA ALA A 72 17.45 7.10 -7.84
C ALA A 72 16.39 7.59 -6.85
N ASP A 73 15.76 8.72 -7.15
CA ASP A 73 14.67 9.28 -6.35
C ASP A 73 13.42 8.39 -6.41
N ARG A 74 13.10 7.82 -7.58
CA ARG A 74 11.99 6.85 -7.72
C ARG A 74 12.25 5.55 -6.96
N ASP A 75 13.48 5.04 -6.98
CA ASP A 75 13.87 3.86 -6.19
C ASP A 75 13.75 4.14 -4.69
N ARG A 76 14.23 5.30 -4.24
CA ARG A 76 14.11 5.72 -2.84
C ARG A 76 12.66 5.86 -2.41
N LEU A 77 11.81 6.47 -3.23
CA LEU A 77 10.37 6.57 -2.98
C LEU A 77 9.74 5.19 -2.87
N PHE A 78 10.06 4.28 -3.78
CA PHE A 78 9.59 2.90 -3.77
C PHE A 78 9.99 2.16 -2.49
N THR A 79 11.25 2.27 -2.07
CA THR A 79 11.72 1.67 -0.82
C THR A 79 10.96 2.21 0.38
N MET A 80 10.80 3.55 0.49
CA MET A 80 10.07 4.17 1.61
C MET A 80 8.61 3.72 1.68
N ILE A 81 7.94 3.53 0.53
CA ILE A 81 6.56 3.03 0.49
C ILE A 81 6.51 1.56 0.95
N ASN A 82 7.42 0.71 0.46
CA ASN A 82 7.42 -0.73 0.78
C ASN A 82 7.96 -1.06 2.18
N ASP A 83 8.60 -0.13 2.86
CA ASP A 83 8.96 -0.28 4.28
C ASP A 83 7.72 -0.26 5.19
N LEU A 84 6.57 0.16 4.68
CA LEU A 84 5.28 0.12 5.37
C LEU A 84 4.45 -1.09 4.93
N PRO A 85 3.67 -1.70 5.85
CA PRO A 85 2.69 -2.71 5.45
C PRO A 85 1.60 -2.06 4.58
N THR A 86 1.12 -2.80 3.58
CA THR A 86 0.00 -2.35 2.76
C THR A 86 -1.29 -2.32 3.58
N LEU A 87 -2.29 -1.53 3.17
CA LEU A 87 -3.60 -1.56 3.80
C LEU A 87 -4.21 -2.96 3.71
N TYR A 88 -3.99 -3.67 2.60
CA TYR A 88 -4.41 -5.06 2.47
C TYR A 88 -3.78 -5.95 3.54
N ASP A 89 -2.47 -5.80 3.80
CA ASP A 89 -1.79 -6.60 4.81
C ASP A 89 -2.29 -6.32 6.22
N ILE A 90 -2.64 -5.07 6.50
CA ILE A 90 -3.23 -4.67 7.78
C ILE A 90 -4.64 -5.26 7.92
N VAL A 91 -5.48 -5.16 6.89
CA VAL A 91 -6.88 -5.62 6.90
C VAL A 91 -6.99 -7.14 6.94
N THR A 92 -6.04 -7.85 6.33
CA THR A 92 -6.01 -9.32 6.33
C THR A 92 -5.17 -9.92 7.47
N GLU A 93 -4.60 -9.07 8.33
CA GLU A 93 -3.69 -9.42 9.43
C GLU A 93 -2.39 -10.14 8.99
N SER A 94 -2.09 -10.23 7.70
CA SER A 94 -0.83 -10.79 7.18
C SER A 94 0.40 -9.98 7.59
N ALA A 95 0.24 -8.66 7.80
CA ALA A 95 1.32 -7.77 8.24
C ALA A 95 1.94 -8.21 9.59
N TRP A 96 1.09 -8.66 10.53
CA TRP A 96 1.53 -9.09 11.86
C TRP A 96 2.19 -10.47 11.86
N VAL A 97 1.82 -11.30 10.88
CA VAL A 97 2.45 -12.61 10.62
C VAL A 97 3.85 -12.41 10.03
N GLN A 98 4.00 -11.52 9.03
CA GLN A 98 5.31 -11.23 8.42
C GLN A 98 6.28 -10.46 9.35
N ALA A 99 5.77 -9.55 10.20
CA ALA A 99 6.61 -8.87 11.20
C ALA A 99 7.18 -9.85 12.24
N LYS A 100 6.44 -10.90 12.60
CA LYS A 100 6.94 -11.99 13.45
C LYS A 100 7.99 -12.83 12.73
N GLU A 101 7.82 -13.11 11.44
CA GLU A 101 8.79 -13.90 10.65
C GLU A 101 10.08 -13.14 10.33
N LYS A 102 10.04 -11.84 10.03
CA LYS A 102 11.26 -11.03 9.87
C LYS A 102 12.07 -10.91 11.17
N SER A 103 11.42 -11.01 12.33
CA SER A 103 12.10 -10.97 13.64
C SER A 103 12.84 -12.26 14.01
N SER A 104 12.53 -13.39 13.36
CA SER A 104 13.15 -14.70 13.65
C SER A 104 14.36 -15.03 12.76
N VAL A 105 14.69 -14.20 11.76
CA VAL A 105 15.83 -14.42 10.85
C VAL A 105 16.97 -13.46 11.16
N SER A 106 17.46 -13.50 12.41
CA SER A 106 18.64 -12.74 12.84
C SER A 106 19.49 -13.55 13.84
N SER A 107 20.08 -14.65 13.39
CA SER A 107 21.37 -15.14 13.91
C SER A 107 21.82 -16.36 13.11
N ASN A 108 22.71 -16.14 12.15
CA ASN A 108 23.78 -17.10 11.86
C ASN A 108 24.83 -16.43 10.98
N SER A 109 25.69 -15.60 11.59
CA SER A 109 26.97 -15.26 10.96
C SER A 109 27.83 -16.52 10.96
N SER A 110 28.04 -17.10 9.79
CA SER A 110 28.88 -18.27 9.58
C SER A 110 30.34 -17.97 9.92
N ASN A 111 30.84 -18.52 11.02
CA ASN A 111 32.28 -18.58 11.28
C ASN A 111 32.90 -19.63 10.34
N LYS A 112 33.73 -19.17 9.41
CA LYS A 112 34.55 -19.99 8.50
C LYS A 112 35.86 -20.37 9.22
N PRO A 113 36.22 -21.65 9.40
CA PRO A 113 37.58 -22.01 9.77
C PRO A 113 38.47 -22.10 8.52
N LEU A 114 39.64 -21.48 8.61
CA LEU A 114 40.72 -21.49 7.62
C LEU A 114 41.46 -22.83 7.69
N SER A 115 41.51 -23.59 6.59
CA SER A 115 42.34 -24.79 6.47
C SER A 115 43.70 -24.42 5.88
N THR A 116 44.76 -24.49 6.69
CA THR A 116 46.15 -24.38 6.24
C THR A 116 46.64 -25.75 5.78
N ALA A 117 47.19 -25.81 4.57
CA ALA A 117 47.87 -26.97 4.01
C ALA A 117 49.31 -27.07 4.57
N ASN A 118 49.74 -28.29 4.88
CA ASN A 118 51.11 -28.80 4.78
C ASN A 118 51.05 -30.32 4.70
#